data_AF-A0A7J8NCS1-F1
#
_entry.id   AF-A0A7J8NCS1-F1
#
_cell.length_a   1.000
_cell.length_b   1.000
_cell.length_c   1.000
_cell.angle_alpha   90.00
_cell.angle_beta   90.00
_cell.angle_gamma   90.00
#
_symmetry.space_group_name_H-M   'P 1'
#
loop_
_entity.id
_entity.type
_entity.pdbx_description
1 polymer ?
#
loop_
_entity_poly.entity_id
_entity_poly.type
_entity_poly.pdbx_seq_one_letter_code
_entity_poly.pdbx_strand_id
1 'polypeptide(L)'
;GKVPDQAIIDENLEKLGKVLDVYEEKLSRTKYLAGDFYSLADLFHLSFTYYFMKTPCANLINERPHVKAWWEDISSRPAFQKVASAMTFGEKGN
;
A
#
# COMPACT_ATOMS: atom_id res chain seq x y z
N GLY A 1 1.54 22.21 8.97
CA GLY A 1 1.08 20.94 9.58
C GLY A 1 1.74 20.76 10.94
N LYS A 2 1.22 19.87 11.79
CA LYS A 2 1.91 19.44 13.02
C LYS A 2 3.10 18.53 12.65
N VAL A 3 4.14 18.53 13.47
CA VAL A 3 5.26 17.57 13.34
C VAL A 3 4.72 16.16 13.58
N PRO A 4 5.05 15.16 12.75
CA PRO A 4 4.68 13.77 12.99
C PRO A 4 5.25 13.25 14.32
N ASP A 5 4.48 12.45 15.04
CA ASP A 5 4.93 11.81 16.28
C ASP A 5 5.68 10.52 15.97
N GLN A 6 6.99 10.52 16.22
CA GLN A 6 7.86 9.39 15.88
C GLN A 6 7.52 8.14 16.70
N ALA A 7 7.14 8.28 17.97
CA ALA A 7 6.82 7.12 18.82
C ALA A 7 5.58 6.38 18.31
N ILE A 8 4.57 7.15 17.86
CA ILE A 8 3.37 6.57 17.24
C ILE A 8 3.70 5.90 15.91
N ILE A 9 4.59 6.50 15.09
CA ILE A 9 5.03 5.91 13.83
C ILE A 9 5.71 4.55 14.09
N ASP A 10 6.71 4.52 14.96
CA ASP A 10 7.51 3.32 15.22
C ASP A 10 6.64 2.17 15.76
N GLU A 11 5.74 2.46 16.71
CA GLU A 11 4.79 1.47 17.24
C GLU A 11 3.90 0.87 16.15
N ASN A 12 3.40 1.70 15.23
CA ASN A 12 2.51 1.23 14.16
C ASN A 12 3.28 0.54 13.03
N LEU A 13 4.54 0.89 12.78
CA LEU A 13 5.40 0.17 11.83
C LEU A 13 5.64 -1.26 12.29
N GLU A 14 5.87 -1.50 13.58
CA GLU A 14 6.03 -2.86 14.12
C GLU A 14 4.73 -3.68 13.93
N LYS A 15 3.58 -3.10 14.25
CA LYS A 15 2.27 -3.76 14.09
C LYS A 15 1.95 -4.05 12.62
N LEU A 16 2.18 -3.07 11.75
CA LEU A 16 1.95 -3.21 10.31
C LEU A 16 2.88 -4.27 9.71
N GLY A 17 4.15 -4.32 10.14
CA GLY A 17 5.09 -5.35 9.69
C GLY A 17 4.56 -6.76 9.91
N LYS A 18 4.03 -7.05 11.11
CA LYS A 18 3.43 -8.36 11.44
C LYS A 18 2.22 -8.70 10.55
N VAL A 19 1.39 -7.70 10.22
CA VAL A 19 0.26 -7.89 9.29
C VAL A 19 0.77 -8.19 7.88
N LEU A 20 1.79 -7.46 7.43
CA LEU A 20 2.38 -7.64 6.12
C LEU A 20 3.12 -8.98 5.98
N ASP A 21 3.65 -9.55 7.07
CA ASP A 21 4.21 -10.91 7.05
C ASP A 21 3.14 -11.97 6.77
N VAL A 22 1.94 -11.81 7.33
CA VAL A 22 0.79 -12.68 7.00
C VAL A 22 0.35 -12.47 5.55
N TYR A 23 0.39 -11.22 5.06
CA TYR A 23 0.06 -10.93 3.65
C TYR A 23 1.08 -11.54 2.70
N GLU A 24 2.37 -11.50 3.04
CA GLU A 24 3.44 -12.12 2.25
C GLU A 24 3.21 -13.63 2.12
N GLU A 25 2.90 -14.33 3.21
CA GLU A 25 2.54 -15.75 3.16
C GLU A 25 1.28 -15.98 2.31
N LYS A 26 0.23 -15.17 2.48
CA LYS A 26 -1.02 -15.31 1.74
C LYS A 26 -0.82 -15.09 0.24
N LEU A 27 -0.09 -14.04 -0.14
CA LEU A 27 0.16 -13.64 -1.53
C LEU A 27 1.21 -14.53 -2.22
N SER A 28 1.98 -15.31 -1.46
CA SER A 28 2.77 -16.41 -2.02
C SER A 28 1.92 -17.57 -2.53
N ARG A 29 0.66 -17.68 -2.08
CA ARG A 29 -0.26 -18.79 -2.42
C ARG A 29 -1.34 -18.41 -3.41
N THR A 30 -1.80 -17.17 -3.38
CA THR A 30 -2.87 -16.67 -4.27
C THR A 30 -2.53 -15.29 -4.78
N LYS A 31 -2.94 -14.97 -6.00
CA LYS A 31 -2.57 -13.70 -6.64
C LYS A 31 -3.08 -12.45 -5.89
N TYR A 32 -4.25 -12.54 -5.27
CA TYR A 32 -4.90 -11.45 -4.54
C TYR A 32 -5.31 -11.90 -3.13
N LEU A 33 -5.75 -10.97 -2.28
CA LEU A 33 -6.05 -11.26 -0.88
C LEU A 33 -7.19 -12.28 -0.70
N ALA A 34 -8.19 -12.24 -1.59
CA ALA A 34 -9.34 -13.14 -1.55
C ALA A 34 -9.17 -14.44 -2.37
N GLY A 35 -8.07 -14.59 -3.12
CA GLY A 35 -7.88 -15.71 -4.05
C GLY A 35 -7.25 -15.25 -5.37
N ASP A 36 -7.55 -15.95 -6.46
CA ASP A 36 -6.93 -15.68 -7.77
C ASP A 36 -7.70 -14.67 -8.63
N PHE A 37 -8.53 -13.83 -8.00
CA PHE A 37 -9.25 -12.74 -8.65
C PHE A 37 -9.18 -11.46 -7.82
N TYR A 38 -9.05 -10.32 -8.50
CA TYR A 38 -9.09 -9.00 -7.87
C TYR A 38 -10.48 -8.77 -7.26
N SER A 39 -10.51 -8.35 -6.00
CA SER A 39 -11.74 -8.23 -5.23
C SER A 39 -11.83 -6.89 -4.50
N LEU A 40 -12.95 -6.71 -3.81
CA LEU A 40 -13.13 -5.56 -2.91
C LEU A 40 -12.10 -5.56 -1.77
N ALA A 41 -11.60 -6.73 -1.35
CA ALA A 41 -10.56 -6.83 -0.33
C ALA A 41 -9.29 -6.08 -0.75
N ASP A 42 -8.87 -6.22 -2.02
CA ASP A 42 -7.69 -5.55 -2.56
C ASP A 42 -7.94 -4.04 -2.74
N LEU A 43 -9.13 -3.68 -3.24
CA LEU A 43 -9.52 -2.30 -3.49
C LEU A 43 -9.43 -1.43 -2.24
N PHE A 44 -9.86 -1.94 -1.09
CA PHE A 44 -9.86 -1.18 0.17
C PHE A 44 -8.46 -0.75 0.64
N HIS A 45 -7.39 -1.39 0.15
CA HIS A 45 -6.02 -1.07 0.55
C HIS A 45 -5.42 0.09 -0.28
N LEU A 46 -6.00 0.41 -1.43
CA LEU A 46 -5.39 1.30 -2.43
C LEU A 46 -5.08 2.70 -1.89
N SER A 47 -6.05 3.37 -1.28
CA SER A 47 -5.90 4.78 -0.90
C SER A 47 -4.86 5.00 0.21
N PHE A 48 -4.93 4.18 1.27
CA PHE A 48 -3.99 4.31 2.39
C PHE A 48 -2.58 3.87 2.02
N THR A 49 -2.46 2.76 1.28
CA THR A 49 -1.15 2.28 0.83
C THR A 49 -0.52 3.27 -0.14
N TYR A 50 -1.29 3.92 -1.02
CA TYR A 50 -0.77 4.97 -1.89
C TYR A 50 -0.11 6.13 -1.14
N TYR A 51 -0.74 6.61 -0.06
CA TYR A 51 -0.12 7.64 0.78
C TYR A 51 1.06 7.09 1.58
N PHE A 52 0.96 5.87 2.11
CA PHE A 52 2.05 5.21 2.83
C PHE A 52 3.32 5.09 1.97
N MET A 53 3.15 4.74 0.70
CA MET A 53 4.25 4.61 -0.27
C MET A 53 4.96 5.94 -0.60
N LYS A 54 4.39 7.09 -0.21
CA LYS A 54 5.03 8.41 -0.32
C LYS A 54 5.78 8.83 0.93
N THR A 55 5.75 8.01 1.98
CA THR A 55 6.50 8.25 3.22
C THR A 55 7.88 7.60 3.14
N PRO A 56 8.84 8.00 4.01
CA PRO A 56 10.11 7.29 4.15
C PRO A 56 9.97 5.81 4.57
N CYS A 57 8.79 5.40 5.04
CA CYS A 57 8.52 4.04 5.54
C CYS A 57 8.08 3.06 4.44
N ALA A 58 8.01 3.49 3.17
CA ALA A 58 7.58 2.67 2.04
C ALA A 58 8.36 1.36 1.90
N ASN A 59 9.58 1.30 2.44
CA ASN A 59 10.42 0.11 2.44
C ASN A 59 9.74 -1.10 3.11
N LEU A 60 8.83 -0.87 4.07
CA LEU A 60 8.07 -1.94 4.72
C LEU A 60 7.21 -2.76 3.72
N ILE A 61 6.76 -2.13 2.63
CA ILE A 61 6.10 -2.84 1.52
C ILE A 61 7.15 -3.41 0.56
N ASN A 62 8.18 -2.64 0.20
CA ASN A 62 9.14 -3.02 -0.84
C ASN A 62 10.05 -4.20 -0.48
N GLU A 63 10.30 -4.47 0.80
CA GLU A 63 11.13 -5.60 1.27
C GLU A 63 10.42 -6.95 1.19
N ARG A 64 9.11 -6.97 0.98
CA ARG A 64 8.27 -8.17 0.92
C ARG A 64 7.89 -8.44 -0.54
N PRO A 65 8.55 -9.37 -1.25
CA PRO A 65 8.42 -9.48 -2.70
C PRO A 65 6.99 -9.76 -3.18
N HIS A 66 6.21 -10.59 -2.50
CA HIS A 66 4.84 -10.91 -2.93
C HIS A 66 3.88 -9.76 -2.61
N VAL A 67 4.02 -9.12 -1.45
CA VAL A 67 3.28 -7.89 -1.11
C VAL A 67 3.61 -6.76 -2.09
N LYS A 68 4.89 -6.56 -2.42
CA LYS A 68 5.32 -5.56 -3.39
C LYS A 68 4.72 -5.82 -4.76
N ALA A 69 4.80 -7.06 -5.27
CA ALA A 69 4.23 -7.43 -6.56
C ALA A 69 2.70 -7.24 -6.58
N TRP A 70 2.01 -7.60 -5.50
CA TRP A 70 0.58 -7.34 -5.33
C TRP A 70 0.27 -5.84 -5.35
N TRP A 71 1.02 -5.03 -4.62
CA TRP A 71 0.87 -3.58 -4.61
C TRP A 71 1.06 -2.97 -5.99
N GLU A 72 2.11 -3.36 -6.71
CA GLU A 72 2.39 -2.91 -8.08
C GLU A 72 1.25 -3.31 -9.05
N ASP A 73 0.70 -4.53 -8.94
CA ASP A 73 -0.46 -4.94 -9.74
C ASP A 73 -1.67 -4.05 -9.44
N ILE A 74 -2.14 -4.03 -8.20
CA ILE A 74 -3.40 -3.34 -7.87
C ILE A 74 -3.33 -1.83 -8.09
N SER A 75 -2.17 -1.21 -7.87
CA SER A 75 -1.97 0.23 -8.04
C SER A 75 -1.75 0.65 -9.49
N SER A 76 -1.35 -0.27 -10.38
CA SER A 76 -1.22 0.00 -11.82
C SER A 76 -2.56 0.00 -12.57
N ARG A 77 -3.66 -0.44 -11.93
CA ARG A 77 -4.97 -0.55 -12.58
C ARG A 77 -5.47 0.82 -13.07
N PRO A 78 -5.98 0.95 -14.31
CA PRO A 78 -6.41 2.24 -14.87
C PRO A 78 -7.43 3.00 -14.00
N ALA A 79 -8.35 2.27 -13.38
CA ALA A 79 -9.34 2.85 -12.48
C ALA A 79 -8.70 3.52 -11.26
N PHE A 80 -7.68 2.89 -10.67
CA PHE A 80 -6.98 3.46 -9.53
C PHE A 80 -6.05 4.60 -9.97
N GLN A 81 -5.33 4.47 -11.08
CA GLN A 81 -4.48 5.56 -11.59
C GLN A 81 -5.26 6.87 -11.81
N LYS A 82 -6.50 6.77 -12.30
CA LYS A 82 -7.40 7.93 -12.42
C LYS A 82 -7.76 8.57 -11.08
N VAL A 83 -7.90 7.77 -10.02
CA VAL A 83 -8.16 8.27 -8.65
C VAL A 83 -6.88 8.83 -8.04
N ALA A 84 -5.75 8.14 -8.20
CA ALA A 84 -4.45 8.53 -7.67
C ALA A 84 -3.99 9.91 -8.17
N SER A 85 -4.30 10.27 -9.42
CA SER A 85 -4.01 11.61 -9.96
C SER A 85 -4.81 12.73 -9.30
N ALA A 86 -5.95 12.41 -8.67
CA ALA A 86 -6.71 13.35 -7.84
C ALA A 86 -6.26 13.34 -6.36
N MET A 87 -5.47 12.35 -5.95
CA MET A 87 -4.93 12.22 -4.60
C MET A 87 -3.59 12.96 -4.41
N THR A 88 -2.98 13.44 -5.49
CA THR A 88 -1.83 14.35 -5.45
C THR A 88 -2.31 15.79 -5.23
N PHE A 89 -1.89 16.41 -4.13
CA PHE A 89 -2.13 17.82 -3.89
C PHE A 89 -0.94 18.62 -4.45
N GLY A 90 -1.16 19.45 -5.47
CA GLY A 90 -0.17 20.44 -5.94
C GLY A 90 0.41 20.27 -7.34
N GLU A 91 0.03 19.25 -8.12
CA GLU A 91 0.50 19.06 -9.51
C GLU A 91 -0.50 19.57 -10.58
N LYS A 92 -1.35 20.54 -10.24
CA LYS A 92 -1.98 21.38 -11.27
C LYS A 92 -1.14 22.64 -11.44
N GLY A 93 -0.24 22.60 -12.42
CA GLY A 93 0.53 23.76 -12.84
C GLY A 93 1.77 23.42 -13.65
N ASN A 94 1.59 22.97 -14.89
CA ASN A 94 2.32 23.50 -16.04
C ASN A 94 1.50 23.27 -17.31
#